data_AF-M6VGS1-F1
#
_entry.id   AF-M6VGS1-F1
#
_cell.length_a   1.000
_cell.length_b   1.000
_cell.length_c   1.000
_cell.angle_alpha   90.00
_cell.angle_beta   90.00
_cell.angle_gamma   90.00
#
_symmetry.space_group_name_H-M   'P 1'
#
loop_
_entity.id
_entity.type
_entity.pdbx_description
1 polymer ?
#
loop_
_entity_poly.entity_id
_entity_poly.type
_entity_poly.pdbx_seq_one_letter_code
_entity_poly.pdbx_strand_id
1 'polypeptide(L)'
;MVIRRGEDFTQFFESSVLESAIVSSQFGKIEKGNLRTLGNFQTEIVDGGYNLSMNHIETESLTKGAYHFDILIRRTDPLQKGGFRNDIEYFGMVIVE
;
A
#
# COMPACT_ATOMS: atom_id res chain seq x y z
N MET A 1 -7.06 -3.38 8.97
CA MET A 1 -5.91 -4.29 8.77
C MET A 1 -5.09 -4.33 10.05
N VAL A 2 -4.47 -5.45 10.39
CA VAL A 2 -3.61 -5.57 11.58
C VAL A 2 -2.26 -6.15 11.16
N ILE A 3 -1.17 -5.54 11.64
CA ILE A 3 0.20 -6.04 11.50
C ILE A 3 0.67 -6.43 12.89
N ARG A 4 1.16 -7.66 13.05
CA ARG A 4 1.83 -8.10 14.28
C ARG A 4 3.33 -7.92 14.10
N ARG A 5 3.96 -7.28 15.07
CA ARG A 5 5.42 -7.09 15.07
C ARG A 5 6.14 -8.43 15.08
N GLY A 6 7.16 -8.57 14.23
CA GLY A 6 7.96 -9.79 14.13
C GLY A 6 7.29 -10.91 13.34
N GLU A 7 6.13 -10.67 12.73
CA GLU A 7 5.47 -11.60 11.81
C GLU A 7 5.53 -11.06 10.38
N ASP A 8 5.61 -11.96 9.40
CA ASP A 8 5.41 -11.59 7.99
C ASP A 8 3.96 -11.17 7.78
N PHE A 9 3.77 -10.03 7.15
CA PHE A 9 2.46 -9.48 6.84
C PHE A 9 2.18 -9.60 5.34
N THR A 10 0.98 -10.04 4.98
CA THR A 10 0.48 -10.02 3.59
C THR A 10 -1.02 -9.77 3.57
N GLN A 11 -1.48 -8.91 2.67
CA GLN A 11 -2.90 -8.63 2.43
C GLN A 11 -3.17 -8.50 0.94
N PHE A 12 -4.16 -9.27 0.47
CA PHE A 12 -4.66 -9.17 -0.90
C PHE A 12 -5.70 -8.05 -1.02
N PHE A 13 -5.66 -7.35 -2.16
CA PHE A 13 -6.65 -6.36 -2.59
C PHE A 13 -7.12 -6.70 -4.00
N GLU A 14 -8.44 -6.81 -4.17
CA GLU A 14 -9.05 -7.05 -5.47
C GLU A 14 -8.92 -5.80 -6.34
N SER A 15 -8.57 -5.98 -7.61
CA SER A 15 -8.50 -4.87 -8.54
C SER A 15 -8.58 -5.35 -9.98
N SER A 16 -9.17 -4.51 -10.82
CA SER A 16 -9.36 -4.80 -12.24
C SER A 16 -8.40 -3.97 -13.11
N VAL A 17 -8.19 -4.43 -14.35
CA VAL A 17 -7.40 -3.72 -15.36
C VAL A 17 -5.99 -3.40 -14.85
N LEU A 18 -5.25 -4.46 -14.49
CA LEU A 18 -3.87 -4.37 -13.99
C LEU A 18 -2.81 -4.65 -15.06
N GLU A 19 -3.22 -4.95 -16.30
CA GLU A 19 -2.27 -5.15 -17.41
C GLU A 19 -1.44 -3.87 -17.62
N SER A 20 -0.11 -4.01 -17.51
CA SER A 20 0.84 -2.89 -17.53
C SER A 20 0.63 -1.84 -16.43
N ALA A 21 -0.15 -2.12 -15.39
CA ALA A 21 -0.30 -1.23 -14.26
C ALA A 21 0.94 -1.27 -13.36
N ILE A 22 1.18 -0.17 -12.66
CA ILE A 22 2.16 -0.09 -11.58
C ILE A 22 1.40 0.17 -10.30
N VAL A 23 1.53 -0.75 -9.34
CA VAL A 23 1.02 -0.59 -7.99
C VAL A 23 2.17 -0.09 -7.12
N SER A 24 1.90 0.92 -6.30
CA SER A 24 2.80 1.38 -5.25
C SER A 24 1.98 1.69 -4.02
N SER A 25 2.63 1.73 -2.86
CA SER A 25 1.95 2.04 -1.61
C SER A 25 2.75 3.04 -0.80
N GLN A 26 2.07 3.79 0.05
CA GLN A 26 2.68 4.62 1.08
C GLN A 26 2.14 4.18 2.43
N PHE A 27 3.03 4.12 3.42
CA PHE A 27 2.72 3.74 4.78
C PHE A 27 3.34 4.76 5.74
N GLY A 28 2.55 5.25 6.69
CA GLY A 28 3.01 6.30 7.58
C GLY A 28 2.12 6.52 8.78
N LYS A 29 2.54 7.43 9.65
CA LYS A 29 1.79 7.79 10.85
C LYS A 29 1.24 9.20 10.71
N ILE A 30 0.00 9.42 11.13
CA ILE A 30 -0.57 10.76 11.19
C ILE A 30 -0.15 11.40 12.52
N GLU A 31 0.67 12.44 12.46
CA GLU A 31 1.13 13.20 13.61
C GLU A 31 0.72 14.67 13.45
N LYS A 32 -0.11 15.18 14.36
CA LYS A 32 -0.62 16.57 14.34
C LYS A 32 -1.25 16.97 12.98
N GLY A 33 -1.97 16.04 12.36
CA GLY A 33 -2.65 16.26 11.07
C GLY A 33 -1.75 16.12 9.84
N ASN A 34 -0.45 15.84 10.01
CA ASN A 34 0.47 15.60 8.89
C ASN A 34 0.81 14.12 8.80
N LEU A 35 0.79 13.57 7.58
CA LEU A 35 1.28 12.22 7.32
C LEU A 35 2.80 12.23 7.32
N ARG A 36 3.39 11.50 8.28
CA ARG A 36 4.81 11.19 8.28
C ARG A 36 5.00 9.80 7.67
N THR A 37 5.47 9.76 6.43
CA THR A 37 5.80 8.50 5.74
C THR A 37 6.90 7.78 6.49
N LEU A 38 6.69 6.49 6.74
CA LEU A 38 7.64 5.59 7.40
C LEU A 38 8.22 4.58 6.42
N GLY A 39 7.53 4.30 5.33
CA GLY A 39 7.99 3.40 4.28
C GLY A 39 6.89 3.10 3.28
N ASN A 40 7.09 2.02 2.54
CA ASN A 40 6.14 1.48 1.57
C ASN A 40 5.97 -0.01 1.87
N PHE A 41 4.81 -0.57 1.57
CA PHE A 41 4.67 -2.02 1.44
C PHE A 41 5.33 -2.48 0.14
N GLN A 42 5.87 -3.69 0.14
CA GLN A 42 6.11 -4.41 -1.11
C GLN A 42 4.77 -4.70 -1.79
N THR A 43 4.76 -4.57 -3.11
CA THR A 43 3.56 -4.73 -3.94
C THR A 43 3.84 -5.76 -5.02
N GLU A 44 2.96 -6.74 -5.16
CA GLU A 44 3.03 -7.75 -6.22
C GLU A 44 1.67 -7.87 -6.92
N ILE A 45 1.64 -7.65 -8.24
CA ILE A 45 0.43 -7.88 -9.04
C ILE A 45 0.26 -9.38 -9.25
N VAL A 46 -0.93 -9.88 -8.93
CA VAL A 46 -1.33 -11.28 -9.10
C VAL A 46 -2.65 -11.35 -9.85
N ASP A 47 -3.13 -12.57 -10.14
CA ASP A 47 -4.43 -12.71 -10.81
C ASP A 47 -5.57 -12.12 -9.95
N GLY A 48 -6.41 -11.30 -10.58
CA GLY A 48 -7.53 -10.61 -9.93
C GLY A 48 -7.19 -9.44 -8.98
N GLY A 49 -5.90 -9.09 -8.80
CA GLY A 49 -5.55 -8.03 -7.84
C GLY A 49 -4.06 -7.89 -7.56
N TYR A 50 -3.73 -7.52 -6.33
CA TYR A 50 -2.35 -7.42 -5.87
C TYR A 50 -2.23 -7.69 -4.38
N ASN A 51 -1.04 -8.14 -3.99
CA ASN A 51 -0.65 -8.31 -2.60
C ASN A 51 0.15 -7.10 -2.13
N LEU A 52 -0.16 -6.62 -0.93
CA LEU A 52 0.74 -5.82 -0.12
C LEU A 52 1.44 -6.72 0.89
N SER A 53 2.75 -6.61 1.02
CA SER A 53 3.53 -7.37 1.99
C SER A 53 4.57 -6.53 2.71
N MET A 54 4.95 -6.99 3.90
CA MET A 54 6.03 -6.47 4.72
C MET A 54 6.62 -7.63 5.50
N ASN A 55 7.94 -7.79 5.47
CA ASN A 55 8.56 -8.94 6.12
C ASN A 55 8.70 -8.74 7.64
N HIS A 56 8.93 -9.82 8.37
CA HIS A 56 9.06 -9.82 9.83
C HIS A 56 10.13 -8.84 10.38
N ILE A 57 11.22 -8.59 9.65
CA ILE A 57 12.27 -7.65 10.08
C ILE A 57 11.72 -6.21 10.03
N GLU A 58 11.01 -5.88 8.95
CA GLU A 58 10.37 -4.58 8.78
C GLU A 58 9.24 -4.40 9.80
N THR A 59 8.38 -5.41 10.01
CA THR A 59 7.29 -5.32 10.99
C THR A 59 7.79 -5.24 12.43
N GLU A 60 8.88 -5.92 12.79
CA GLU A 60 9.51 -5.81 14.12
C GLU A 60 10.01 -4.38 14.40
N SER A 61 10.48 -3.66 13.37
CA SER A 61 10.97 -2.29 13.50
C SER A 61 9.86 -1.26 13.75
N LEU A 62 8.60 -1.63 13.51
CA LEU A 62 7.47 -0.73 13.71
C LEU A 62 7.19 -0.51 15.20
N THR A 63 6.72 0.70 15.52
CA THR A 63 6.18 1.01 16.84
C THR A 63 4.71 0.57 16.91
N LYS A 64 4.20 0.28 18.11
CA LYS A 64 2.77 -0.03 18.26
C LYS A 64 1.93 1.22 18.01
N GLY A 65 0.81 1.09 17.31
CA GLY A 65 -0.10 2.20 17.07
C GLY A 65 -0.92 2.07 15.79
N ALA A 66 -1.58 3.17 15.42
CA ALA A 66 -2.36 3.28 14.19
C ALA A 66 -1.57 4.05 13.12
N TYR A 67 -1.56 3.48 11.91
CA TYR A 67 -0.83 3.99 10.75
C TYR A 67 -1.79 4.16 9.59
N HIS A 68 -1.58 5.21 8.82
CA HIS A 68 -2.25 5.42 7.55
C HIS A 68 -1.52 4.69 6.44
N PHE A 69 -2.26 4.20 5.46
CA PHE A 69 -1.70 3.74 4.22
C PHE A 69 -2.53 4.19 3.03
N ASP A 70 -1.84 4.37 1.90
CA ASP A 70 -2.42 4.62 0.59
C ASP A 70 -1.88 3.60 -0.41
N ILE A 71 -2.73 3.14 -1.33
CA ILE A 71 -2.37 2.31 -2.46
C ILE A 71 -2.62 3.12 -3.73
N LEU A 72 -1.54 3.44 -4.42
CA LEU A 72 -1.55 4.19 -5.66
C LEU A 72 -1.39 3.23 -6.83
N ILE A 73 -2.27 3.36 -7.81
CA ILE A 73 -2.19 2.61 -9.05
C ILE A 73 -2.05 3.57 -10.21
N ARG A 74 -1.03 3.29 -11.02
CA ARG A 74 -0.84 3.92 -12.31
C ARG A 74 -1.24 2.95 -13.41
N ARG A 75 -2.25 3.32 -14.20
CA ARG A 75 -2.71 2.58 -15.39
C ARG A 75 -2.40 3.36 -16.66
N THR A 76 -2.16 2.65 -17.76
CA THR A 76 -2.10 3.29 -19.08
C THR A 76 -3.50 3.78 -19.45
N ASP A 77 -3.61 5.05 -19.84
CA ASP A 77 -4.86 5.65 -20.30
C ASP A 77 -4.57 6.50 -21.56
N PRO A 78 -4.99 6.03 -22.75
CA PRO A 78 -4.74 6.74 -24.00
C PRO A 78 -5.53 8.06 -24.11
N LEU A 79 -6.58 8.25 -23.31
CA LEU A 79 -7.38 9.47 -23.30
C LEU A 79 -6.77 10.56 -22.41
N GLN A 80 -5.88 10.19 -21.49
CA GLN A 80 -5.23 11.13 -20.59
C GLN A 80 -3.98 11.74 -21.22
N LYS A 81 -3.82 13.07 -21.09
CA LYS A 81 -2.60 13.75 -21.52
C LYS A 81 -1.40 13.23 -20.74
N GLY A 82 -0.46 12.58 -21.43
CA GLY A 82 0.68 11.89 -20.83
C GLY A 82 0.56 10.36 -20.83
N GLY A 83 -0.59 9.80 -21.22
CA GLY A 83 -0.79 8.37 -21.46
C GLY A 83 -1.03 7.54 -20.20
N PHE A 84 -1.18 8.16 -19.03
CA PHE A 84 -1.36 7.45 -17.76
C PHE A 84 -2.37 8.12 -16.87
N ARG A 85 -3.13 7.28 -16.16
CA ARG A 85 -4.02 7.64 -15.06
C ARG A 85 -3.44 7.16 -13.75
N ASN A 86 -3.42 8.02 -12.74
CA ASN A 86 -2.96 7.70 -11.39
C ASN A 86 -4.14 7.85 -10.44
N ASP A 87 -4.46 6.79 -9.72
CA ASP A 87 -5.55 6.76 -8.75
C ASP A 87 -5.02 6.31 -7.39
N ILE A 88 -5.60 6.84 -6.31
CA ILE A 88 -5.57 6.17 -5.01
C ILE A 88 -6.73 5.20 -5.02
N GLU A 89 -6.45 3.91 -5.09
CA GLU A 89 -7.50 2.89 -5.21
C GLU A 89 -7.99 2.41 -3.85
N TYR A 90 -7.07 2.22 -2.91
CA TYR A 90 -7.39 1.92 -1.52
C TYR A 90 -6.59 2.82 -0.60
N PHE A 91 -7.19 3.15 0.53
CA PHE A 91 -6.55 3.88 1.60
C PHE A 91 -7.23 3.53 2.92
N GLY A 92 -6.54 3.75 4.03
CA GLY A 92 -7.14 3.53 5.33
C GLY A 92 -6.12 3.44 6.45
N MET A 93 -6.51 2.69 7.49
CA MET A 93 -5.69 2.50 8.67
C MET A 93 -5.30 1.04 8.87
N VAL A 94 -4.07 0.86 9.35
CA VAL A 94 -3.54 -0.39 9.85
C VAL A 94 -3.11 -0.21 11.30
N ILE A 95 -3.46 -1.20 12.13
CA ILE A 95 -3.05 -1.23 13.54
C ILE A 95 -1.83 -2.13 13.65
N VAL A 96 -0.77 -1.63 14.27
CA VAL A 96 0.43 -2.41 14.59
C VAL A 96 0.38 -2.82 16.06
N GLU A 97 0.45 -4.14 16.29
CA GLU A 97 0.38 -4.79 17.61
C GLU A 97 1.69 -5.44 18.04
#